data_AF-A0A7S2YP42-F1
#
_entry.id   AF-A0A7S2YP42-F1
#
_cell.length_a   1.000
_cell.length_b   1.000
_cell.length_c   1.000
_cell.angle_alpha   90.00
_cell.angle_beta   90.00
_cell.angle_gamma   90.00
#
_symmetry.space_group_name_H-M   'P 1'
#
loop_
_entity.id
_entity.type
_entity.pdbx_description
1 polymer ?
#
loop_
_entity_poly.entity_id
_entity_poly.type
_entity_poly.pdbx_seq_one_letter_code
_entity_poly.pdbx_strand_id
1 'polypeptide(L)'
;LRVQFTNISHDMGLSGDHGSFVCATLDWWPASKCLDTSGTKLCPWENASILTAPLDHLRLRGLLRAFEGITLRIGGTLADSIFYEEEEDDSTTKCLPFATSTQTRHGYEHGCLTRQRWREIAQWASDTHAQIIFGINGLHGQRTRNMVNASGSSSANATAPVWDSSNARQFLEFLRDQKLYHNIWGLEFGNEL
;
A
#
# COMPACT_ATOMS: atom_id res chain seq x y z
N LEU A 1 7.68 -13.45 4.37
CA LEU A 1 6.96 -12.24 4.81
C LEU A 1 7.83 -11.48 5.80
N ARG A 2 8.11 -10.20 5.52
CA ARG A 2 8.71 -9.30 6.50
C ARG A 2 7.57 -8.54 7.14
N VAL A 3 7.32 -8.81 8.41
CA VAL A 3 6.29 -8.13 9.18
C VAL A 3 6.98 -7.21 10.16
N GLN A 4 6.70 -5.92 10.08
CA GLN A 4 7.07 -5.00 11.14
C GLN A 4 5.91 -4.94 12.12
N PHE A 5 6.09 -5.56 13.29
CA PHE A 5 5.15 -5.41 14.39
C PHE A 5 5.28 -4.01 14.95
N THR A 6 4.16 -3.32 15.08
CA THR A 6 4.08 -2.02 15.71
C THR A 6 3.02 -2.08 16.79
N ASN A 7 3.33 -1.46 17.93
CA ASN A 7 2.31 -1.21 18.92
C ASN A 7 1.58 0.06 18.49
N ILE A 8 0.29 -0.05 18.18
CA ILE A 8 -0.54 1.12 17.95
C ILE A 8 -1.05 1.53 19.33
N SER A 9 -0.54 2.64 19.87
CA SER A 9 -1.03 3.18 21.14
C SER A 9 -2.51 3.49 21.05
N HIS A 10 -3.23 3.24 22.15
CA HIS A 10 -4.67 3.41 22.35
C HIS A 10 -5.23 4.82 22.02
N ASP A 11 -4.38 5.80 21.72
CA ASP A 11 -4.72 7.21 21.50
C ASP A 11 -5.28 7.56 20.12
N MET A 12 -5.50 6.59 19.22
CA MET A 12 -6.32 6.82 18.00
C MET A 12 -7.84 6.91 18.28
N GLY A 13 -8.26 7.15 19.52
CA GLY A 13 -9.66 7.45 19.84
C GLY A 13 -10.64 6.29 19.63
N LEU A 14 -10.15 5.04 19.63
CA LEU A 14 -10.98 3.85 19.49
C LEU A 14 -11.32 3.32 20.89
N SER A 15 -12.41 3.84 21.47
CA SER A 15 -12.96 3.36 22.74
C SER A 15 -13.61 1.99 22.54
N GLY A 16 -12.98 0.96 23.10
CA GLY A 16 -13.54 -0.38 23.24
C GLY A 16 -12.43 -1.35 23.61
N ASP A 17 -12.62 -2.09 24.70
CA ASP A 17 -11.67 -3.01 25.35
C ASP A 17 -11.34 -4.27 24.52
N HIS A 18 -11.35 -4.16 23.18
CA HIS A 18 -11.32 -5.26 22.20
C HIS A 18 -10.43 -4.98 20.98
N GLY A 19 -9.55 -3.96 21.03
CA GLY A 19 -8.58 -3.71 19.97
C GLY A 19 -7.40 -4.69 20.03
N SER A 20 -6.88 -5.13 18.88
CA SER A 20 -5.63 -5.89 18.86
C SER A 20 -4.49 -5.01 19.39
N PHE A 21 -3.91 -5.37 20.54
CA PHE A 21 -2.76 -4.65 21.14
C PHE A 21 -1.51 -4.77 20.25
N VAL A 22 -1.44 -5.83 19.45
CA VAL A 22 -0.35 -6.10 18.51
C VAL A 22 -0.86 -5.87 17.11
N CYS A 23 -0.26 -4.91 16.41
CA CYS A 23 -0.51 -4.64 15.01
C CYS A 23 0.74 -4.93 14.18
N ALA A 24 0.54 -5.02 12.87
CA ALA A 24 1.62 -5.28 11.93
C ALA A 24 1.45 -4.45 10.66
N THR A 25 2.55 -4.06 10.03
CA THR A 25 2.53 -3.41 8.71
C THR A 25 3.03 -4.35 7.62
N LEU A 26 2.36 -4.30 6.47
CA LEU A 26 2.71 -4.95 5.21
C LEU A 26 3.02 -3.87 4.18
N ASP A 27 4.26 -3.86 3.70
CA ASP A 27 4.79 -2.81 2.83
C ASP A 27 4.64 -3.17 1.34
N TRP A 28 4.81 -2.15 0.51
CA TRP A 28 4.70 -2.17 -0.94
C TRP A 28 6.03 -2.46 -1.66
N TRP A 29 7.17 -2.36 -0.97
CA TRP A 29 8.51 -2.49 -1.57
C TRP A 29 8.66 -3.71 -2.49
N PRO A 30 9.12 -3.53 -3.74
CA PRO A 30 9.30 -4.65 -4.67
C PRO A 30 10.54 -5.48 -4.35
N ALA A 31 10.58 -6.70 -4.90
CA ALA A 31 11.71 -7.62 -4.83
C ALA A 31 13.05 -7.00 -5.30
N SER A 32 12.99 -6.02 -6.19
CA SER A 32 14.14 -5.28 -6.71
C SER A 32 14.78 -4.33 -5.69
N LYS A 33 14.16 -4.09 -4.53
CA LYS A 33 14.79 -3.35 -3.43
C LYS A 33 15.80 -4.23 -2.71
N CYS A 34 17.07 -4.00 -3.04
CA CYS A 34 18.19 -4.67 -2.43
C CYS A 34 19.15 -3.66 -1.81
N LEU A 35 19.79 -4.07 -0.72
CA LEU A 35 20.89 -3.37 -0.09
C LEU A 35 22.20 -3.99 -0.59
N ASP A 36 23.16 -3.16 -0.98
CA ASP A 36 24.54 -3.59 -1.14
C ASP A 36 25.26 -3.31 0.17
N THR A 37 25.47 -4.36 0.97
CA THR A 37 26.23 -4.27 2.21
C THR A 37 27.56 -4.96 2.01
N SER A 38 28.63 -4.17 1.92
CA SER A 38 30.02 -4.65 1.85
C SER A 38 30.25 -5.72 0.75
N GLY A 39 29.68 -5.53 -0.44
CA GLY A 39 29.86 -6.42 -1.59
C GLY A 39 28.92 -7.63 -1.63
N THR A 40 27.96 -7.72 -0.69
CA THR A 40 26.88 -8.71 -0.73
C THR A 40 25.55 -8.02 -0.98
N LYS A 41 24.87 -8.41 -2.06
CA LYS A 41 23.52 -7.95 -2.39
C LYS A 41 22.49 -8.71 -1.54
N LEU A 42 21.84 -8.02 -0.62
CA LEU A 42 20.75 -8.54 0.21
C LEU A 42 19.41 -7.96 -0.28
N CYS A 43 18.47 -8.81 -0.69
CA CYS A 43 17.15 -8.40 -1.18
C CYS A 43 16.04 -8.82 -0.21
N PRO A 44 15.79 -8.05 0.87
CA PRO A 44 14.88 -8.47 1.94
C PRO A 44 13.40 -8.48 1.52
N TRP A 45 13.07 -7.97 0.33
CA TRP A 45 11.69 -7.73 -0.11
C TRP A 45 11.13 -8.75 -1.10
N GLU A 46 11.93 -9.73 -1.54
CA GLU A 46 11.59 -10.69 -2.60
C GLU A 46 10.13 -11.21 -2.53
N ASN A 47 9.79 -11.95 -1.48
CA ASN A 47 8.44 -12.45 -1.19
C ASN A 47 7.89 -11.88 0.12
N ALA A 48 8.17 -10.60 0.36
CA ALA A 48 7.79 -9.91 1.59
C ALA A 48 6.89 -8.69 1.38
N SER A 49 6.73 -8.22 0.14
CA SER A 49 5.73 -7.23 -0.23
C SER A 49 4.32 -7.77 -0.06
N ILE A 50 3.34 -6.93 0.28
CA ILE A 50 1.93 -7.28 0.17
C ILE A 50 1.54 -7.68 -1.26
N LEU A 51 2.30 -7.25 -2.27
CA LEU A 51 2.09 -7.59 -3.67
C LEU A 51 2.57 -8.99 -4.04
N THR A 52 3.55 -9.56 -3.33
CA THR A 52 4.22 -10.82 -3.73
C THR A 52 4.24 -11.90 -2.65
N ALA A 53 3.93 -11.57 -1.39
CA ALA A 53 3.97 -12.53 -0.30
C ALA A 53 3.05 -13.75 -0.55
N PRO A 54 3.48 -14.97 -0.18
CA PRO A 54 2.65 -16.17 -0.32
C PRO A 54 1.61 -16.22 0.81
N LEU A 55 0.46 -15.59 0.59
CA LEU A 55 -0.60 -15.41 1.60
C LEU A 55 -1.24 -16.73 2.02
N ASP A 56 -1.22 -17.73 1.14
CA ASP A 56 -1.72 -19.09 1.37
C ASP A 56 -0.78 -19.96 2.24
N HIS A 57 0.46 -19.51 2.48
CA HIS A 57 1.47 -20.29 3.18
C HIS A 57 1.03 -20.65 4.61
N LEU A 58 1.03 -21.95 4.94
CA LEU A 58 0.49 -22.48 6.20
C LEU A 58 1.04 -21.80 7.46
N ARG A 59 2.36 -21.55 7.51
CA ARG A 59 2.98 -20.88 8.67
C ARG A 59 2.49 -19.44 8.84
N LEU A 60 2.23 -18.73 7.74
CA LEU A 60 1.76 -17.35 7.79
C LEU A 60 0.32 -17.31 8.30
N ARG A 61 -0.55 -18.16 7.76
CA ARG A 61 -1.94 -18.27 8.23
C ARG A 61 -2.00 -18.70 9.69
N GLY A 62 -1.18 -19.67 10.10
CA GLY A 62 -1.08 -20.11 11.49
C GLY A 62 -0.64 -18.99 12.44
N LEU A 63 0.35 -18.19 12.03
CA LEU A 63 0.82 -17.05 12.82
C LEU A 63 -0.30 -16.02 13.05
N LEU A 64 -1.02 -15.61 12.00
CA LEU A 64 -2.08 -14.61 12.14
C LEU A 64 -3.27 -15.10 12.96
N ARG A 65 -3.66 -16.36 12.79
CA ARG A 65 -4.73 -16.97 13.62
C ARG A 65 -4.37 -16.95 15.10
N ALA A 66 -3.09 -17.14 15.45
CA ALA A 66 -2.63 -17.13 16.84
C ALA A 66 -2.72 -15.75 17.52
N PHE A 67 -2.84 -14.66 16.74
CA PHE A 67 -3.07 -13.32 17.28
C PHE A 67 -4.56 -12.97 17.47
N GLU A 68 -5.49 -13.88 17.10
CA GLU A 68 -6.94 -13.75 17.33
C GLU A 68 -7.53 -12.38 16.93
N GLY A 69 -7.26 -11.93 15.70
CA GLY A 69 -7.82 -10.67 15.18
C GLY A 69 -6.83 -9.53 15.05
N ILE A 70 -5.55 -9.82 14.74
CA ILE A 70 -4.52 -8.82 14.46
C ILE A 70 -4.97 -7.80 13.41
N THR A 71 -4.68 -6.52 13.67
CA THR A 71 -4.83 -5.44 12.71
C THR A 71 -3.57 -5.31 11.84
N LEU A 72 -3.76 -5.37 10.54
CA LEU A 72 -2.73 -5.29 9.51
C LEU A 72 -2.86 -3.97 8.75
N ARG A 73 -1.87 -3.10 8.88
CA ARG A 73 -1.75 -1.91 8.05
C ARG A 73 -1.13 -2.30 6.70
N ILE A 74 -1.84 -2.08 5.61
CA ILE A 74 -1.29 -2.16 4.25
C ILE A 74 -0.94 -0.74 3.82
N GLY A 75 0.35 -0.41 3.86
CA GLY A 75 0.86 0.96 3.77
C GLY A 75 2.39 0.99 3.78
N GLY A 76 2.97 2.19 3.74
CA GLY A 76 4.43 2.38 3.74
C GLY A 76 4.89 3.40 2.72
N THR A 77 6.20 3.53 2.55
CA THR A 77 6.83 4.61 1.75
C THR A 77 6.33 4.70 0.31
N LEU A 78 5.99 3.57 -0.34
CA LEU A 78 5.48 3.58 -1.72
C LEU A 78 3.95 3.64 -1.81
N ALA A 79 3.23 3.86 -0.70
CA ALA A 79 1.75 3.94 -0.70
C ALA A 79 1.24 5.08 -1.59
N ASP A 80 1.97 6.19 -1.68
CA ASP A 80 1.62 7.33 -2.53
C ASP A 80 2.10 7.18 -3.99
N SER A 81 2.60 6.01 -4.35
CA SER A 81 2.98 5.66 -5.73
C SER A 81 2.14 4.52 -6.30
N ILE A 82 1.39 3.80 -5.46
CA ILE A 82 0.61 2.64 -5.92
C ILE A 82 -0.58 3.07 -6.79
N PHE A 83 -0.78 2.36 -7.89
CA PHE A 83 -1.98 2.44 -8.74
C PHE A 83 -2.92 1.27 -8.43
N TYR A 84 -4.23 1.50 -8.45
CA TYR A 84 -5.23 0.43 -8.32
C TYR A 84 -5.74 0.03 -9.70
N GLU A 85 -5.74 -1.27 -10.00
CA GLU A 85 -6.16 -1.76 -11.32
C GLU A 85 -7.64 -1.43 -11.63
N GLU A 86 -7.84 -0.76 -12.76
CA GLU A 86 -9.14 -0.41 -13.34
C GLU A 86 -9.68 -1.57 -14.21
N GLU A 87 -10.93 -1.47 -14.67
CA GLU A 87 -11.48 -2.50 -15.58
C GLU A 87 -10.74 -2.50 -16.92
N GLU A 88 -10.39 -3.70 -17.39
CA GLU A 88 -9.90 -3.92 -18.75
C GLU A 88 -11.04 -3.68 -19.73
N ASP A 89 -11.28 -2.44 -20.13
CA ASP A 89 -12.07 -2.20 -21.35
C ASP A 89 -11.57 -1.05 -22.23
N ASP A 90 -10.73 -0.11 -21.75
CA ASP A 90 -10.10 0.90 -22.63
C ASP A 90 -8.94 1.69 -21.97
N SER A 91 -8.38 1.22 -20.84
CA SER A 91 -7.39 2.03 -20.12
C SER A 91 -6.02 1.96 -20.79
N THR A 92 -5.52 3.12 -21.22
CA THR A 92 -4.12 3.30 -21.65
C THR A 92 -3.12 3.04 -20.51
N THR A 93 -3.61 2.87 -19.27
CA THR A 93 -2.82 2.67 -18.05
C THR A 93 -2.73 1.18 -17.72
N LYS A 94 -1.71 0.51 -18.25
CA LYS A 94 -1.38 -0.86 -17.85
C LYS A 94 -1.05 -0.93 -16.36
N CYS A 95 -1.55 -1.96 -15.66
CA CYS A 95 -1.16 -2.27 -14.30
C CYS A 95 0.30 -2.77 -14.27
N LEU A 96 1.24 -1.85 -14.09
CA LEU A 96 2.68 -2.13 -14.14
C LEU A 96 3.25 -2.39 -12.75
N PRO A 97 4.11 -3.41 -12.59
CA PRO A 97 4.84 -3.61 -11.34
C PRO A 97 5.79 -2.44 -11.09
N PHE A 98 6.24 -2.28 -9.84
CA PHE A 98 7.24 -1.26 -9.51
C PHE A 98 8.54 -1.48 -10.31
N ALA A 99 9.02 -0.42 -10.94
CA ALA A 99 10.32 -0.38 -11.61
C ALA A 99 11.23 0.62 -10.90
N THR A 100 12.55 0.38 -10.96
CA THR A 100 13.53 1.34 -10.44
C THR A 100 13.50 2.62 -11.26
N SER A 101 13.54 3.77 -10.59
CA SER A 101 13.56 5.08 -11.24
C SER A 101 14.56 5.99 -10.54
N THR A 102 15.29 6.80 -11.30
CA THR A 102 16.14 7.87 -10.75
C THR A 102 15.40 9.20 -10.60
N GLN A 103 14.15 9.27 -11.09
CA GLN A 103 13.37 10.50 -11.14
C GLN A 103 12.43 10.68 -9.94
N THR A 104 12.18 9.60 -9.19
CA THR A 104 11.28 9.63 -8.03
C THR A 104 12.07 9.67 -6.72
N ARG A 105 11.50 10.34 -5.70
CA ARG A 105 12.12 10.51 -4.37
C ARG A 105 12.55 9.19 -3.73
N HIS A 106 11.78 8.12 -3.97
CA HIS A 106 11.99 6.82 -3.33
C HIS A 106 12.67 5.80 -4.23
N GLY A 107 13.10 6.18 -5.44
CA GLY A 107 13.86 5.32 -6.34
C GLY A 107 13.02 4.32 -7.13
N TYR A 108 11.70 4.44 -7.10
CA TYR A 108 10.76 3.55 -7.80
C TYR A 108 9.60 4.32 -8.41
N GLU A 109 9.09 3.82 -9.53
CA GLU A 109 7.91 4.33 -10.22
C GLU A 109 6.97 3.19 -10.62
N HIS A 110 5.80 3.55 -11.12
CA HIS A 110 4.68 2.63 -11.35
C HIS A 110 4.25 1.99 -10.03
N GLY A 111 4.11 0.66 -10.00
CA GLY A 111 3.55 -0.06 -8.87
C GLY A 111 2.04 -0.14 -9.02
N CYS A 112 1.53 -1.36 -8.94
CA CYS A 112 0.12 -1.59 -9.12
C CYS A 112 -0.39 -2.71 -8.20
N LEU A 113 -1.54 -2.47 -7.59
CA LEU A 113 -2.33 -3.47 -6.90
C LEU A 113 -3.40 -3.98 -7.86
N THR A 114 -3.22 -5.22 -8.35
CA THR A 114 -4.22 -5.88 -9.20
C THR A 114 -5.46 -6.23 -8.39
N ARG A 115 -6.62 -6.24 -9.06
CA ARG A 115 -7.89 -6.74 -8.50
C ARG A 115 -7.77 -8.18 -8.07
N GLN A 116 -7.03 -9.00 -8.83
CA GLN A 116 -6.73 -10.38 -8.47
C GLN A 116 -5.95 -10.46 -7.17
N ARG A 117 -4.92 -9.63 -7.00
CA ARG A 117 -4.15 -9.62 -5.77
C ARG A 117 -4.98 -9.15 -4.58
N TRP A 118 -5.88 -8.18 -4.76
CA TRP A 118 -6.81 -7.81 -3.69
C TRP A 118 -7.75 -8.96 -3.29
N ARG A 119 -8.26 -9.75 -4.24
CA ARG A 119 -9.07 -10.95 -3.92
C ARG A 119 -8.30 -11.93 -3.03
N GLU A 120 -7.01 -12.14 -3.31
CA GLU A 120 -6.15 -12.98 -2.46
C GLU A 120 -5.97 -12.39 -1.06
N ILE A 121 -5.75 -11.07 -0.95
CA ILE A 121 -5.62 -10.35 0.32
C ILE A 121 -6.91 -10.45 1.14
N ALA A 122 -8.07 -10.22 0.51
CA ALA A 122 -9.37 -10.27 1.15
C ALA A 122 -9.69 -11.69 1.65
N GLN A 123 -9.46 -12.72 0.84
CA GLN A 123 -9.63 -14.10 1.25
C GLN A 123 -8.69 -14.48 2.40
N TRP A 124 -7.43 -14.08 2.32
CA TRP A 124 -6.44 -14.33 3.35
C TRP A 124 -6.80 -13.67 4.69
N ALA A 125 -7.24 -12.42 4.67
CA ALA A 125 -7.68 -11.71 5.87
C ALA A 125 -8.94 -12.35 6.47
N SER A 126 -9.92 -12.70 5.64
CA SER A 126 -11.13 -13.42 6.06
C SER A 126 -10.78 -14.75 6.73
N ASP A 127 -9.94 -15.55 6.06
CA ASP A 127 -9.50 -16.85 6.57
C ASP A 127 -8.81 -16.72 7.92
N THR A 128 -7.98 -15.70 8.11
CA THR A 128 -7.16 -15.53 9.32
C THR A 128 -7.82 -14.67 10.40
N HIS A 129 -9.04 -14.18 10.14
CA HIS A 129 -9.74 -13.19 10.96
C HIS A 129 -8.98 -11.87 11.16
N ALA A 130 -8.00 -11.58 10.30
CA ALA A 130 -7.24 -10.34 10.37
C ALA A 130 -8.09 -9.15 9.91
N GLN A 131 -7.86 -8.00 10.54
CA GLN A 131 -8.43 -6.72 10.16
C GLN A 131 -7.42 -5.93 9.32
N ILE A 132 -7.89 -5.12 8.38
CA ILE A 132 -7.04 -4.33 7.49
C ILE A 132 -7.28 -2.84 7.71
N ILE A 133 -6.20 -2.09 7.91
CA ILE A 133 -6.16 -0.65 7.67
C ILE A 133 -5.47 -0.44 6.32
N PHE A 134 -6.15 0.21 5.37
CA PHE A 134 -5.65 0.36 4.01
C PHE A 134 -5.27 1.81 3.68
N GLY A 135 -4.05 2.05 3.24
CA GLY A 135 -3.58 3.36 2.80
C GLY A 135 -4.00 3.71 1.37
N ILE A 136 -4.79 4.77 1.23
CA ILE A 136 -5.14 5.39 -0.05
C ILE A 136 -3.98 6.24 -0.56
N ASN A 137 -3.64 6.12 -1.85
CA ASN A 137 -2.63 6.95 -2.50
C ASN A 137 -3.05 8.43 -2.48
N GLY A 138 -2.39 9.24 -1.65
CA GLY A 138 -2.67 10.66 -1.46
C GLY A 138 -2.05 11.57 -2.52
N LEU A 139 -1.11 11.07 -3.33
CA LEU A 139 -0.44 11.82 -4.40
C LEU A 139 -0.97 11.49 -5.80
N HIS A 140 -2.00 10.66 -5.92
CA HIS A 140 -2.58 10.38 -7.24
C HIS A 140 -3.09 11.66 -7.93
N GLY A 141 -2.82 11.79 -9.24
CA GLY A 141 -3.10 12.99 -10.04
C GLY A 141 -2.19 14.18 -9.75
N GLN A 142 -1.46 14.18 -8.62
CA GLN A 142 -0.51 15.22 -8.30
C GLN A 142 0.77 14.98 -9.09
N ARG A 143 0.90 15.65 -10.25
CA ARG A 143 2.22 15.78 -10.86
C ARG A 143 3.12 16.49 -9.86
N THR A 144 4.20 15.84 -9.45
CA THR A 144 5.38 16.53 -8.91
C THR A 144 5.85 17.50 -9.99
N ARG A 145 5.26 18.71 -10.03
CA ARG A 145 5.92 19.80 -10.71
C ARG A 145 7.24 19.95 -9.97
N ASN A 146 8.34 19.74 -10.67
CA ASN A 146 9.58 20.41 -10.35
C ASN A 146 9.27 21.91 -10.26
N MET A 147 8.84 22.37 -9.08
CA MET A 147 8.58 23.76 -8.77
C MET A 147 9.90 24.45 -8.45
N VAL A 148 10.89 24.27 -9.32
CA VAL A 148 12.02 25.16 -9.45
C VAL A 148 12.34 25.14 -10.94
N ASN A 149 11.83 26.11 -11.69
CA ASN A 149 12.50 26.46 -12.94
C ASN A 149 13.96 26.75 -12.57
N ALA A 150 14.91 26.32 -13.39
CA ALA A 150 16.35 26.58 -13.23
C ALA A 150 16.71 28.08 -13.13
N SER A 151 15.73 28.98 -13.16
CA SER A 151 15.81 30.42 -12.98
C SER A 151 15.36 30.93 -11.59
N GLY A 152 14.94 30.07 -10.65
CA GLY A 152 14.55 30.50 -9.30
C GLY A 152 13.23 31.30 -9.22
N SER A 153 12.47 31.39 -10.32
CA SER A 153 11.18 32.08 -10.36
C SER A 153 10.05 31.10 -10.04
N SER A 154 9.52 31.17 -8.82
CA SER A 154 8.22 30.59 -8.44
C SER A 154 7.12 31.26 -9.27
N SER A 155 6.50 30.54 -10.20
CA SER A 155 5.32 31.06 -10.89
C SER A 155 4.18 31.15 -9.88
N ALA A 156 3.79 32.39 -9.55
CA ALA A 156 2.72 32.72 -8.60
C ALA A 156 1.30 32.26 -9.03
N ASN A 157 1.19 31.47 -10.11
CA ASN A 157 -0.05 30.91 -10.65
C ASN A 157 -0.04 29.37 -10.65
N ALA A 158 0.69 28.73 -9.73
CA ALA A 158 0.52 27.30 -9.49
C ALA A 158 -0.69 27.11 -8.58
N THR A 159 -1.87 26.85 -9.17
CA THR A 159 -2.97 26.21 -8.44
C THR A 159 -2.42 24.99 -7.71
N ALA A 160 -2.74 24.86 -6.43
CA ALA A 160 -2.35 23.70 -5.64
C ALA A 160 -2.77 22.43 -6.39
N PRO A 161 -1.90 21.41 -6.49
CA PRO A 161 -2.27 20.17 -7.14
C PRO A 161 -3.50 19.60 -6.43
N VAL A 162 -4.60 19.42 -7.16
CA VAL A 162 -5.83 18.82 -6.67
C VAL A 162 -5.64 17.31 -6.75
N TRP A 163 -5.88 16.61 -5.64
CA TRP A 163 -5.86 15.15 -5.60
C TRP A 163 -6.92 14.58 -6.55
N ASP A 164 -6.51 13.69 -7.44
CA ASP A 164 -7.43 12.97 -8.31
C ASP A 164 -7.93 11.72 -7.58
N SER A 165 -9.19 11.75 -7.14
CA SER A 165 -9.80 10.64 -6.42
C SER A 165 -10.30 9.50 -7.32
N SER A 166 -10.21 9.64 -8.65
CA SER A 166 -10.86 8.72 -9.60
C SER A 166 -10.39 7.27 -9.45
N ASN A 167 -9.08 7.04 -9.31
CA ASN A 167 -8.53 5.70 -9.13
C ASN A 167 -8.93 5.08 -7.78
N ALA A 168 -8.87 5.86 -6.68
CA ALA A 168 -9.30 5.40 -5.36
C ALA A 168 -10.81 5.09 -5.34
N ARG A 169 -11.64 5.94 -5.96
CA ARG A 169 -13.08 5.74 -6.08
C ARG A 169 -13.40 4.45 -6.82
N GLN A 170 -12.82 4.23 -8.00
CA GLN A 170 -13.05 3.01 -8.78
C GLN A 170 -12.62 1.75 -8.02
N PHE A 171 -11.51 1.81 -7.30
CA PHE A 171 -11.07 0.70 -6.45
C PHE A 171 -12.10 0.39 -5.36
N LEU A 172 -12.56 1.40 -4.61
CA LEU A 172 -13.57 1.21 -3.55
C LEU A 172 -14.92 0.74 -4.11
N GLU A 173 -15.32 1.18 -5.30
CA GLU A 173 -16.50 0.67 -6.01
C GLU A 173 -16.35 -0.81 -6.36
N PHE A 174 -15.19 -1.21 -6.90
CA PHE A 174 -14.87 -2.62 -7.12
C PHE A 174 -14.94 -3.44 -5.82
N LEU A 175 -14.41 -2.93 -4.70
CA LEU A 175 -14.48 -3.62 -3.41
C LEU A 175 -15.91 -3.79 -2.93
N ARG A 176 -16.74 -2.74 -3.05
CA ARG A 176 -18.16 -2.78 -2.69
C ARG A 176 -18.91 -3.80 -3.53
N ASP A 177 -18.77 -3.73 -4.85
CA ASP A 177 -19.54 -4.52 -5.80
C ASP A 177 -19.20 -6.01 -5.72
N GLN A 178 -17.95 -6.33 -5.43
CA GLN A 178 -17.46 -7.70 -5.22
C GLN A 178 -17.54 -8.17 -3.76
N LYS A 179 -18.02 -7.34 -2.82
CA LYS A 179 -18.08 -7.63 -1.38
C LYS A 179 -16.72 -8.02 -0.78
N LEU A 180 -15.65 -7.35 -1.21
CA LEU A 180 -14.26 -7.60 -0.77
C LEU A 180 -13.77 -6.64 0.33
N TYR A 181 -14.70 -5.94 1.00
CA TYR A 181 -14.39 -4.91 1.99
C TYR A 181 -14.57 -5.37 3.45
N HIS A 182 -15.08 -6.59 3.69
CA HIS A 182 -15.53 -7.02 5.03
C HIS A 182 -14.46 -6.99 6.12
N ASN A 183 -13.19 -7.19 5.75
CA ASN A 183 -12.06 -7.14 6.67
C ASN A 183 -11.41 -5.75 6.75
N ILE A 184 -11.87 -4.75 6.00
CA ILE A 184 -11.35 -3.38 6.09
C ILE A 184 -11.95 -2.72 7.33
N TRP A 185 -11.09 -2.47 8.30
CA TRP A 185 -11.43 -1.77 9.54
C TRP A 185 -11.30 -0.25 9.40
N GLY A 186 -10.37 0.22 8.57
CA GLY A 186 -10.14 1.65 8.39
C GLY A 186 -9.39 1.97 7.10
N LEU A 187 -9.47 3.23 6.72
CA LEU A 187 -8.72 3.81 5.61
C LEU A 187 -7.77 4.89 6.13
N GLU A 188 -6.56 4.92 5.61
CA GLU A 188 -5.61 6.02 5.76
C GLU A 188 -5.52 6.80 4.45
N PHE A 189 -5.05 8.05 4.52
CA PHE A 189 -4.85 8.90 3.34
C PHE A 189 -3.39 9.38 3.28
N GLY A 190 -2.64 8.79 2.36
CA GLY A 190 -1.22 9.02 2.16
C GLY A 190 -0.28 8.50 3.25
N ASN A 191 1.02 8.62 3.01
CA ASN A 191 2.08 8.16 3.90
C ASN A 191 3.25 9.14 3.91
N GLU A 192 3.49 9.82 5.04
CA GLU A 192 4.62 10.74 5.22
C GLU A 192 4.70 11.84 4.13
N LEU A 193 3.53 12.37 3.77
CA LEU A 193 3.34 13.48 2.83
C LEU A 193 4.05 14.77 3.27
#